data_AF-A0A9D8HRN3-F1
#
_entry.id   AF-A0A9D8HRN3-F1
#
_cell.length_a   1.000
_cell.length_b   1.000
_cell.length_c   1.000
_cell.angle_alpha   90.00
_cell.angle_beta   90.00
_cell.angle_gamma   90.00
#
_symmetry.space_group_name_H-M   'P 1'
#
loop_
_entity.id
_entity.type
_entity.pdbx_description
1 polymer ?
#
loop_
_entity_poly.entity_id
_entity_poly.type
_entity_poly.pdbx_seq_one_letter_code
_entity_poly.pdbx_strand_id
1 'polypeptide(L)'
;MIFGRKKTEKPKTALGLALYEYDNIFAKELRQVTVTIKKNKIPSSRKISALISRSISKTGRIAEDISRANFKTDYRSDKTRESIISMISDLRQFLEDLEKTGDNPDATSVEIFQEKIKSLEEERKLLKKKMKDIESDYL
;
A
#
# COMPACT_ATOMS: atom_id res chain seq x y z
N MET A 1 -24.70 24.37 4.71
CA MET A 1 -24.05 23.43 5.66
C MET A 1 -22.64 23.15 5.18
N ILE A 2 -21.65 23.51 5.99
CA ILE A 2 -20.22 23.36 5.69
C ILE A 2 -19.88 21.88 5.89
N PHE A 3 -19.67 21.15 4.78
CA PHE A 3 -19.07 19.81 4.81
C PHE A 3 -17.59 19.94 5.21
N GLY A 4 -17.34 20.16 6.50
CA GLY A 4 -16.00 20.02 7.05
C GLY A 4 -15.53 18.61 6.80
N ARG A 5 -14.43 18.43 6.07
CA ARG A 5 -13.72 17.14 6.03
C ARG A 5 -13.49 16.75 7.48
N LYS A 6 -14.16 15.68 7.96
CA LYS A 6 -13.75 15.04 9.22
C LYS A 6 -12.25 14.81 9.07
N LYS A 7 -11.44 15.40 9.97
CA LYS A 7 -10.04 14.98 10.11
C LYS A 7 -10.09 13.46 10.18
N THR A 8 -9.39 12.78 9.27
CA THR A 8 -9.23 11.33 9.35
C THR A 8 -8.48 11.10 10.66
N GLU A 9 -9.22 10.87 11.74
CA GLU A 9 -8.63 10.49 13.01
C GLU A 9 -7.86 9.20 12.76
N LYS A 10 -6.64 9.13 13.30
CA LYS A 10 -5.81 7.93 13.18
C LYS A 10 -6.64 6.75 13.73
N PRO A 11 -6.82 5.66 12.96
CA PRO A 11 -7.58 4.52 13.44
C PRO A 11 -6.96 3.93 14.72
N LYS A 12 -7.82 3.43 15.60
CA LYS A 12 -7.50 2.79 16.87
C LYS A 12 -7.39 1.26 16.72
N THR A 13 -8.09 0.65 15.76
CA THR A 13 -7.95 -0.80 15.50
C THR A 13 -6.65 -1.09 14.75
N ALA A 14 -6.03 -2.24 15.03
CA ALA A 14 -4.80 -2.64 14.36
C ALA A 14 -5.00 -2.85 12.83
N LEU A 15 -6.14 -3.40 12.41
CA LEU A 15 -6.46 -3.54 10.97
C LEU A 15 -6.63 -2.16 10.31
N GLY A 16 -7.37 -1.26 10.96
CA GLY A 16 -7.62 0.08 10.46
C GLY A 16 -6.33 0.88 10.36
N LEU A 17 -5.48 0.77 11.38
CA LEU A 17 -4.20 1.45 11.42
C LEU A 17 -3.26 0.94 10.32
N ALA A 18 -3.15 -0.37 10.15
CA ALA A 18 -2.30 -0.95 9.12
C ALA A 18 -2.73 -0.51 7.71
N LEU A 19 -4.04 -0.51 7.43
CA LEU A 19 -4.55 -0.05 6.15
C LEU A 19 -4.36 1.47 5.95
N TYR A 20 -4.50 2.28 7.01
CA TYR A 20 -4.22 3.71 6.96
C TYR A 20 -2.75 4.01 6.63
N GLU A 21 -1.83 3.30 7.26
CA GLU A 21 -0.40 3.47 7.02
C GLU A 21 0.01 2.99 5.63
N TYR A 22 -0.55 1.86 5.17
CA TYR A 22 -0.41 1.42 3.78
C TYR A 22 -0.90 2.49 2.80
N ASP A 23 -2.08 3.05 3.03
CA ASP A 23 -2.68 4.09 2.17
C ASP A 23 -1.81 5.34 2.10
N ASN A 24 -1.21 5.74 3.22
CA ASN A 24 -0.29 6.86 3.24
C ASN A 24 0.97 6.57 2.40
N ILE A 25 1.51 5.37 2.47
CA ILE A 25 2.67 5.00 1.63
C ILE A 25 2.26 5.03 0.16
N PHE A 26 1.23 4.27 -0.22
CA PHE A 26 0.85 4.09 -1.62
C PHE A 26 0.28 5.35 -2.27
N ALA A 27 -0.70 5.99 -1.63
CA ALA A 27 -1.45 7.09 -2.25
C ALA A 27 -0.82 8.47 -2.04
N LYS A 28 0.09 8.62 -1.06
CA LYS A 28 0.72 9.91 -0.74
C LYS A 28 2.22 9.88 -1.01
N GLU A 29 2.97 8.99 -0.38
CA GLU A 29 4.45 8.97 -0.52
C GLU A 29 4.88 8.50 -1.91
N LEU A 30 4.28 7.43 -2.43
CA LEU A 30 4.58 6.87 -3.75
C LEU A 30 3.79 7.51 -4.88
N ARG A 31 2.98 8.54 -4.61
CA ARG A 31 2.10 9.17 -5.60
C ARG A 31 2.84 9.63 -6.85
N GLN A 32 4.00 10.25 -6.67
CA GLN A 32 4.76 10.78 -7.80
C GLN A 32 5.37 9.65 -8.63
N VAL A 33 5.79 8.57 -7.99
CA VAL A 33 6.31 7.35 -8.66
C VAL A 33 5.21 6.71 -9.50
N THR A 34 4.04 6.45 -8.90
CA THR A 34 2.91 5.82 -9.60
C THR A 34 2.40 6.68 -10.76
N VAL A 35 2.29 8.01 -10.57
CA VAL A 35 1.91 8.93 -11.65
C VAL A 35 2.94 8.94 -12.78
N THR A 36 4.22 8.83 -12.48
CA THR A 36 5.28 8.80 -13.50
C THR A 36 5.19 7.52 -14.34
N ILE A 37 5.01 6.37 -13.69
CA ILE A 37 4.84 5.07 -14.36
C ILE A 37 3.58 5.06 -15.22
N LYS A 38 2.45 5.61 -14.73
CA LYS A 38 1.22 5.78 -15.52
C LYS A 38 1.38 6.71 -16.74
N LYS A 39 2.42 7.54 -16.78
CA LYS A 39 2.80 8.37 -17.94
C LYS A 39 3.80 7.67 -18.87
N ASN A 40 3.85 6.35 -18.83
CA ASN A 40 4.77 5.50 -19.58
C ASN A 40 6.26 5.80 -19.32
N LYS A 41 6.63 6.16 -18.07
CA LYS A 41 8.01 6.46 -17.70
C LYS A 41 8.40 5.77 -16.40
N ILE A 42 9.56 5.14 -16.36
CA ILE A 42 10.12 4.63 -15.11
C ILE A 42 11.03 5.72 -14.51
N PRO A 43 10.77 6.14 -13.25
CA PRO A 43 11.65 7.10 -12.58
C PRO A 43 13.03 6.47 -12.33
N SER A 44 14.08 7.29 -12.48
CA SER A 44 15.46 6.84 -12.25
C SER A 44 15.65 6.31 -10.82
N SER A 45 16.26 5.13 -10.67
CA SER A 45 16.51 4.50 -9.37
C SER A 45 17.25 5.43 -8.41
N ARG A 46 18.25 6.18 -8.87
CA ARG A 46 18.96 7.16 -8.02
C ARG A 46 18.06 8.23 -7.40
N LYS A 47 16.99 8.64 -8.09
CA LYS A 47 16.07 9.68 -7.60
C LYS A 47 15.06 9.15 -6.59
N ILE A 48 14.79 7.85 -6.64
CA ILE A 48 13.73 7.22 -5.85
C ILE A 48 14.25 6.20 -4.83
N SER A 49 15.53 5.83 -4.85
CA SER A 49 16.10 4.81 -3.98
C SER A 49 15.84 5.08 -2.51
N ALA A 50 16.15 6.29 -2.02
CA ALA A 50 15.88 6.68 -0.64
C ALA A 50 14.37 6.61 -0.28
N LEU A 51 13.49 6.93 -1.23
CA LEU A 51 12.04 6.81 -1.05
C LEU A 51 11.61 5.34 -1.01
N ILE A 52 12.15 4.51 -1.90
CA ILE A 52 11.90 3.07 -1.98
C ILE A 52 12.36 2.39 -0.68
N SER A 53 13.62 2.56 -0.27
CA SER A 53 14.16 1.92 0.93
C SER A 53 13.38 2.34 2.17
N ARG A 54 12.99 3.62 2.28
CA ARG A 54 12.13 4.10 3.36
C ARG A 54 10.76 3.44 3.34
N SER A 55 10.16 3.30 2.16
CA SER A 55 8.84 2.69 2.00
C SER A 55 8.88 1.20 2.32
N ILE A 56 9.91 0.47 1.88
CA ILE A 56 10.16 -0.94 2.22
C ILE A 56 10.31 -1.12 3.73
N SER A 57 11.06 -0.24 4.40
CA SER A 57 11.21 -0.29 5.86
C SER A 57 9.87 -0.08 6.57
N LYS A 58 9.05 0.84 6.09
CA LYS A 58 7.71 1.08 6.66
C LYS A 58 6.76 -0.09 6.42
N THR A 59 6.72 -0.65 5.20
CA THR A 59 5.88 -1.82 4.90
C THR A 59 6.26 -3.01 5.76
N GLY A 60 7.57 -3.25 5.97
CA GLY A 60 8.04 -4.27 6.91
C GLY A 60 7.53 -4.08 8.33
N ARG A 61 7.60 -2.86 8.87
CA ARG A 61 7.07 -2.54 10.21
C ARG A 61 5.57 -2.78 10.32
N ILE A 62 4.79 -2.32 9.32
CA ILE A 62 3.33 -2.52 9.32
C ILE A 62 2.99 -4.02 9.32
N ALA A 63 3.70 -4.83 8.53
CA ALA A 63 3.51 -6.27 8.49
C ALA A 63 3.85 -6.95 9.83
N GLU A 64 4.94 -6.53 10.49
CA GLU A 64 5.29 -7.04 11.82
C GLU A 64 4.25 -6.65 12.89
N ASP A 65 3.83 -5.38 12.90
CA ASP A 65 2.87 -4.84 13.87
C ASP A 65 1.51 -5.54 13.75
N ILE A 66 1.01 -5.72 12.52
CA ILE A 66 -0.26 -6.40 12.30
C ILE A 66 -0.17 -7.91 12.56
N SER A 67 0.99 -8.54 12.35
CA SER A 67 1.19 -9.96 12.65
C SER A 67 1.24 -10.24 14.16
N ARG A 68 1.75 -9.29 14.95
CA ARG A 68 1.83 -9.40 16.42
C ARG A 68 0.56 -8.96 17.13
N ALA A 69 -0.34 -8.26 16.44
CA ALA A 69 -1.59 -7.81 17.04
C ALA A 69 -2.48 -9.01 17.41
N ASN A 70 -2.94 -9.05 18.66
CA ASN A 70 -3.87 -10.05 19.15
C ASN A 70 -5.29 -9.69 18.73
N PHE A 71 -5.76 -10.28 17.64
CA PHE A 71 -7.16 -10.20 17.27
C PHE A 71 -7.86 -11.31 18.03
N LYS A 72 -8.75 -10.96 18.96
CA LYS A 72 -9.70 -11.94 19.50
C LYS A 72 -10.36 -12.61 18.31
N THR A 73 -10.28 -13.93 18.29
CA THR A 73 -10.46 -14.87 17.17
C THR A 73 -11.79 -14.72 16.42
N ASP A 74 -11.93 -13.67 15.60
CA ASP A 74 -12.93 -13.58 14.55
C ASP A 74 -12.28 -13.93 13.22
N TYR A 75 -12.73 -15.04 12.62
CA TYR A 75 -12.28 -15.55 11.32
C TYR A 75 -12.28 -14.47 10.23
N ARG A 76 -13.23 -13.53 10.25
CA ARG A 76 -13.30 -12.42 9.26
C ARG A 76 -12.18 -11.40 9.48
N SER A 77 -11.83 -11.12 10.74
CA SER A 77 -10.72 -10.23 11.08
C SER A 77 -9.37 -10.87 10.72
N ASP A 78 -9.25 -12.18 10.92
CA ASP A 78 -8.05 -12.96 10.58
C ASP A 78 -7.79 -12.97 9.07
N LYS A 79 -8.81 -13.31 8.27
CA LYS A 79 -8.74 -13.26 6.80
C LYS A 79 -8.44 -11.85 6.26
N THR A 80 -8.91 -10.82 6.96
CA THR A 80 -8.64 -9.42 6.61
C THR A 80 -7.19 -9.05 6.93
N ARG A 81 -6.64 -9.53 8.05
CA ARG A 81 -5.21 -9.41 8.38
C ARG A 81 -4.35 -10.04 7.30
N GLU A 82 -4.62 -11.29 6.92
CA GLU A 82 -3.89 -11.98 5.86
C GLU A 82 -3.95 -11.20 4.54
N SER A 83 -5.12 -10.66 4.20
CA SER A 83 -5.29 -9.81 3.00
C SER A 83 -4.43 -8.54 3.07
N ILE A 84 -4.35 -7.88 4.24
CA ILE A 84 -3.49 -6.71 4.45
C ILE A 84 -2.01 -7.10 4.31
N ILE A 85 -1.58 -8.20 4.93
CA ILE A 85 -0.19 -8.67 4.87
C ILE A 85 0.21 -9.00 3.43
N SER A 86 -0.66 -9.69 2.67
CA SER A 86 -0.42 -9.97 1.25
C SER A 86 -0.22 -8.67 0.47
N MET A 87 -1.16 -7.73 0.57
CA MET A 87 -1.09 -6.45 -0.15
C MET A 87 0.14 -5.62 0.22
N ILE A 88 0.60 -5.69 1.48
CA ILE A 88 1.86 -5.08 1.92
C ILE A 88 3.08 -5.78 1.27
N SER A 89 3.06 -7.10 1.19
CA SER A 89 4.09 -7.89 0.52
C SER A 89 4.16 -7.58 -0.97
N ASP A 90 3.01 -7.51 -1.64
CA ASP A 90 2.91 -7.20 -3.07
C ASP A 90 3.45 -5.79 -3.37
N LEU A 91 3.12 -4.81 -2.51
CA LEU A 91 3.70 -3.47 -2.59
C LEU A 91 5.22 -3.47 -2.38
N ARG A 92 5.71 -4.24 -1.42
CA ARG A 92 7.15 -4.35 -1.15
C ARG A 92 7.88 -4.94 -2.36
N GLN A 93 7.35 -6.02 -2.94
CA GLN A 93 7.95 -6.65 -4.10
C GLN A 93 7.94 -5.70 -5.32
N PHE A 94 6.85 -4.96 -5.53
CA PHE A 94 6.80 -3.90 -6.54
C PHE A 94 7.91 -2.87 -6.37
N LEU A 95 8.20 -2.44 -5.13
CA LEU A 95 9.25 -1.46 -4.84
C LEU A 95 10.66 -2.03 -5.08
N GLU A 96 10.90 -3.27 -4.67
CA GLU A 96 12.18 -3.96 -4.89
C GLU A 96 12.46 -4.18 -6.40
N ASP A 97 11.43 -4.56 -7.17
CA ASP A 97 11.53 -4.69 -8.62
C ASP A 97 11.81 -3.33 -9.27
N LEU A 98 11.11 -2.28 -8.83
CA LEU A 98 11.28 -0.94 -9.36
C LEU A 98 12.70 -0.39 -9.13
N GLU A 99 13.29 -0.66 -7.97
CA GLU A 99 14.67 -0.25 -7.66
C GLU A 99 15.68 -0.93 -8.58
N LYS A 100 15.48 -2.23 -8.87
CA LYS A 100 16.35 -3.01 -9.77
C LYS A 100 16.23 -2.57 -11.22
N THR A 101 15.01 -2.28 -11.70
CA THR A 101 14.77 -1.97 -13.11
C THR A 101 15.02 -0.49 -13.45
N GLY A 102 14.88 0.43 -12.49
CA GLY A 102 14.89 1.88 -12.76
C GLY A 102 16.19 2.47 -13.31
N ASP A 103 17.28 1.70 -13.39
CA ASP A 103 18.53 2.10 -14.05
C ASP A 103 18.61 1.72 -15.53
N ASN A 104 17.83 0.73 -15.99
CA ASN A 104 17.75 0.36 -17.41
C ASN A 104 16.34 -0.15 -17.80
N PRO A 105 15.33 0.73 -17.83
CA PRO A 105 13.97 0.33 -18.15
C PRO A 105 13.77 0.09 -19.65
N ASP A 106 13.19 -1.07 -20.00
CA ASP A 106 12.65 -1.32 -21.34
C ASP A 106 11.12 -1.04 -21.40
N ALA A 107 10.57 -1.00 -22.62
CA ALA A 107 9.14 -0.72 -22.83
C ALA A 107 8.24 -1.76 -22.12
N THR A 108 8.63 -3.03 -22.16
CA THR A 108 7.95 -4.14 -21.49
C THR A 108 7.88 -3.93 -19.97
N SER A 109 8.95 -3.46 -19.35
CA SER A 109 9.02 -3.17 -17.92
C SER A 109 8.00 -2.12 -17.52
N VAL A 110 7.83 -1.07 -18.34
CA VAL A 110 6.86 0.00 -18.08
C VAL A 110 5.43 -0.56 -18.03
N GLU A 111 5.07 -1.42 -18.99
CA GLU A 111 3.75 -2.07 -19.05
C GLU A 111 3.52 -2.97 -17.83
N ILE A 112 4.50 -3.80 -17.47
CA ILE A 112 4.44 -4.66 -16.27
C ILE A 112 4.20 -3.83 -15.01
N PHE A 113 4.95 -2.73 -14.82
CA PHE A 113 4.75 -1.88 -13.63
C PHE A 113 3.40 -1.16 -13.63
N GLN A 114 2.85 -0.83 -14.80
CA GLN A 114 1.49 -0.28 -14.87
C GLN A 114 0.43 -1.29 -14.48
N GLU A 115 0.55 -2.54 -14.93
CA GLU A 115 -0.35 -3.62 -14.52
C GLU A 115 -0.26 -3.89 -13.02
N LYS A 116 0.96 -3.95 -12.46
CA LYS A 116 1.16 -4.10 -11.01
C LYS A 116 0.51 -2.95 -10.23
N ILE A 117 0.66 -1.70 -10.67
CA ILE A 117 -0.02 -0.55 -10.04
C ILE A 117 -1.54 -0.69 -10.09
N LYS A 118 -2.10 -1.16 -11.21
CA LYS A 118 -3.55 -1.41 -11.32
C LYS A 118 -4.00 -2.50 -10.34
N SER A 119 -3.28 -3.62 -10.25
CA SER A 119 -3.59 -4.69 -9.28
C SER A 119 -3.61 -4.17 -7.84
N LEU A 120 -2.57 -3.44 -7.44
CA LEU A 120 -2.47 -2.84 -6.12
C LEU A 120 -3.62 -1.85 -5.84
N GLU A 121 -4.05 -1.08 -6.84
CA GLU A 121 -5.21 -0.19 -6.73
C GLU A 121 -6.54 -0.94 -6.57
N GLU A 122 -6.70 -2.08 -7.24
CA GLU A 122 -7.89 -2.92 -7.17
C GLU A 122 -7.98 -3.69 -5.85
N GLU A 123 -6.89 -4.32 -5.42
CA GLU A 123 -6.78 -4.98 -4.12
C GLU A 123 -7.08 -4.00 -2.98
N ARG A 124 -6.49 -2.80 -3.03
CA ARG A 124 -6.76 -1.74 -2.07
C ARG A 124 -8.24 -1.36 -2.03
N LYS A 125 -8.91 -1.24 -3.18
CA LYS A 125 -10.36 -0.95 -3.23
C LYS A 125 -11.18 -2.09 -2.64
N LEU A 126 -10.82 -3.34 -2.96
CA LEU A 126 -11.51 -4.52 -2.44
C LEU A 126 -11.36 -4.63 -0.92
N LEU A 127 -10.16 -4.41 -0.42
CA LEU A 127 -9.87 -4.47 1.01
C LEU A 127 -10.62 -3.39 1.80
N LYS A 128 -10.71 -2.16 1.27
CA LYS A 128 -11.55 -1.11 1.86
C LYS A 128 -13.01 -1.51 1.96
N LYS A 129 -13.55 -2.21 0.96
CA LYS A 129 -14.92 -2.75 1.03
C LYS A 129 -15.03 -3.78 2.15
N LYS A 130 -14.10 -4.75 2.20
CA LYS A 130 -14.07 -5.77 3.27
C LYS A 130 -13.98 -5.16 4.67
N MET A 131 -13.17 -4.11 4.84
CA MET A 131 -13.04 -3.37 6.10
C MET A 131 -14.36 -2.71 6.53
N LYS A 132 -15.24 -2.37 5.58
CA LYS A 132 -16.56 -1.79 5.84
C LYS A 132 -17.50 -2.82 6.40
N ASP A 133 -17.41 -4.02 5.85
CA ASP A 133 -18.24 -5.14 6.22
C ASP A 133 -17.90 -5.70 7.62
N ILE A 134 -16.74 -5.34 8.18
CA ILE A 134 -16.29 -5.71 9.54
C ILE A 134 -16.30 -4.53 10.52
N GLU A 135 -16.95 -3.42 10.17
CA GLU A 135 -17.06 -2.21 11.00
C GLU A 135 -15.71 -1.66 11.49
N SER A 136 -14.66 -1.75 10.66
CA SER A 136 -13.38 -1.15 11.01
C SER A 136 -13.53 0.36 11.15
N ASP A 137 -12.85 0.92 12.14
CA ASP A 137 -12.77 2.35 12.43
C ASP A 137 -11.97 3.16 11.40
N TYR A 138 -11.42 2.51 10.38
CA TYR A 138 -10.74 3.17 9.27
C TYR A 138 -11.58 3.16 7.98
N LEU A 139 -12.66 3.94 7.94
CA LEU A 139 -13.45 4.19 6.72
C LEU A 139 -14.19 5.53 6.71
#